data_AF-A0A5B2U0D3-F1
#
_entry.id   AF-A0A5B2U0D3-F1
#
_cell.length_a   1.000
_cell.length_b   1.000
_cell.length_c   1.000
_cell.angle_alpha   90.00
_cell.angle_beta   90.00
_cell.angle_gamma   90.00
#
_symmetry.space_group_name_H-M   'P 1'
#
loop_
_entity.id
_entity.type
_entity.pdbx_description
1 polymer ?
#
loop_
_entity_poly.entity_id
_entity_poly.type
_entity_poly.pdbx_seq_one_letter_code
_entity_poly.pdbx_strand_id
1 'polypeptide(L)'
;MRVFWIIVLLIILFFSCKEKPKVTIPDSEKTIQDLPKNEGLSPVQKEILNFADSTFSGRVDMDALIAFKKIDVQGITTDIDMNEGILLYKELIKSNIVEVLPIFEVKNTNSAILPIKGKGFGGAIWAKVLVDIKTLEIKKIEFDHKSETYGYGSEVSQSTFENQFVGTKIDLDKNSFTLQQNMEKRMDDGVYVDGISGATITSAAAIQMVNLGLQKYKGYLVHTR
;
A
#
# COMPACT_ATOMS: atom_id res chain seq x y z
N MET A 1 64.31 -52.55 -62.79
CA MET A 1 65.04 -51.55 -63.60
C MET A 1 64.04 -50.46 -64.01
N ARG A 2 64.44 -49.18 -63.95
CA ARG A 2 63.67 -47.91 -64.13
C ARG A 2 63.23 -47.25 -62.81
N VAL A 3 63.40 -45.96 -62.46
CA VAL A 3 64.18 -44.76 -62.83
C VAL A 3 63.28 -43.54 -62.50
N PHE A 4 63.85 -42.54 -61.82
CA PHE A 4 63.41 -41.12 -61.62
C PHE A 4 62.21 -40.82 -60.68
N TRP A 5 62.43 -40.07 -59.57
CA TRP A 5 62.39 -38.59 -59.40
C TRP A 5 60.97 -38.04 -59.67
N ILE A 6 60.28 -37.29 -58.79
CA ILE A 6 60.63 -35.94 -58.30
C ILE A 6 59.48 -35.38 -57.38
N ILE A 7 59.81 -34.51 -56.41
CA ILE A 7 59.06 -33.30 -55.92
C ILE A 7 57.88 -33.35 -54.90
N VAL A 8 58.15 -32.72 -53.73
CA VAL A 8 57.40 -31.66 -52.99
C VAL A 8 56.18 -31.99 -52.08
N LEU A 9 56.46 -31.88 -50.77
CA LEU A 9 55.85 -30.98 -49.75
C LEU A 9 54.33 -31.03 -49.43
N LEU A 10 54.07 -31.46 -48.18
CA LEU A 10 53.23 -30.78 -47.16
C LEU A 10 51.69 -30.86 -47.28
N ILE A 11 51.07 -31.86 -46.63
CA ILE A 11 49.71 -31.72 -46.06
C ILE A 11 49.63 -32.53 -44.74
N ILE A 12 49.48 -31.81 -43.63
CA ILE A 12 49.17 -32.33 -42.30
C ILE A 12 47.67 -32.70 -42.27
N LEU A 13 47.37 -33.95 -41.97
CA LEU A 13 46.03 -34.46 -41.73
C LEU A 13 45.60 -34.14 -40.29
N PHE A 14 44.60 -33.28 -40.12
CA PHE A 14 43.78 -33.29 -38.90
C PHE A 14 42.29 -33.38 -39.26
N PHE A 15 41.76 -34.55 -38.93
CA PHE A 15 40.44 -34.84 -38.38
C PHE A 15 39.21 -34.13 -38.94
N SER A 16 38.45 -34.93 -39.66
CA SER A 16 37.05 -34.76 -40.05
C SER A 16 36.14 -34.80 -38.82
N CYS A 17 35.42 -33.71 -38.55
CA CYS A 17 34.13 -33.72 -37.85
C CYS A 17 33.13 -32.94 -38.70
N LYS A 18 32.09 -33.65 -39.17
CA LYS A 18 30.96 -33.09 -39.92
C LYS A 18 29.94 -32.52 -38.94
N GLU A 19 29.66 -31.22 -39.01
CA GLU A 19 28.41 -30.63 -38.53
C GLU A 19 27.81 -29.67 -39.58
N LYS A 20 26.47 -29.53 -39.53
CA LYS A 20 25.54 -29.11 -40.59
C LYS A 20 25.52 -27.57 -40.84
N PRO A 21 24.98 -27.08 -41.98
CA PRO A 21 25.18 -25.68 -42.42
C PRO A 21 24.08 -24.68 -42.01
N LYS A 22 24.52 -23.40 -41.88
CA LYS A 22 23.80 -22.11 -41.99
C LYS A 22 22.77 -21.78 -40.88
N VAL A 23 22.63 -20.55 -40.40
CA VAL A 23 22.22 -19.31 -41.09
C VAL A 23 22.60 -18.06 -40.25
N THR A 24 22.94 -16.98 -40.96
CA THR A 24 23.23 -15.60 -40.52
C THR A 24 22.25 -15.00 -39.51
N ILE A 25 22.79 -14.27 -38.52
CA ILE A 25 22.10 -13.44 -37.54
C ILE A 25 21.39 -12.27 -38.26
N PRO A 26 20.07 -12.08 -38.16
CA PRO A 26 19.41 -10.83 -38.50
C PRO A 26 19.35 -9.92 -37.26
N ASP A 27 19.76 -8.66 -37.44
CA ASP A 27 19.61 -7.57 -36.46
C ASP A 27 18.20 -7.54 -35.86
N SER A 28 18.10 -7.77 -34.56
CA SER A 28 16.87 -7.57 -33.78
C SER A 28 16.73 -6.09 -33.39
N GLU A 29 16.75 -5.21 -34.37
CA GLU A 29 16.33 -3.83 -34.21
C GLU A 29 15.00 -3.70 -34.96
N LYS A 30 13.92 -3.43 -34.21
CA LYS A 30 12.50 -3.38 -34.61
C LYS A 30 11.75 -4.73 -34.58
N THR A 31 11.14 -5.03 -33.44
CA THR A 31 9.68 -5.23 -33.26
C THR A 31 9.45 -5.65 -31.80
N ILE A 32 9.54 -4.70 -30.86
CA ILE A 32 8.59 -4.69 -29.74
C ILE A 32 7.69 -3.52 -30.07
N GLN A 33 6.55 -3.88 -30.65
CA GLN A 33 5.47 -2.97 -30.99
C GLN A 33 5.07 -2.16 -29.77
N ASP A 34 4.84 -0.87 -29.99
CA ASP A 34 4.04 0.00 -29.13
C ASP A 34 2.85 -0.79 -28.56
N LEU A 35 2.88 -1.08 -27.25
CA LEU A 35 1.64 -1.32 -26.54
C LEU A 35 0.90 0.02 -26.49
N PRO A 36 -0.41 0.06 -26.82
CA PRO A 36 -1.15 1.30 -26.74
C PRO A 36 -1.19 1.78 -25.28
N LYS A 37 -0.55 2.91 -25.00
CA LYS A 37 -0.73 3.69 -23.75
C LYS A 37 -2.19 4.15 -23.68
N ASN A 38 -3.02 3.30 -23.12
CA ASN A 38 -4.32 3.69 -22.60
C ASN A 38 -4.53 3.00 -21.26
N GLU A 39 -3.64 3.25 -20.31
CA GLU A 39 -3.77 2.70 -18.96
C GLU A 39 -4.37 3.76 -18.07
N GLY A 40 -5.70 3.75 -17.96
CA GLY A 40 -6.39 4.47 -16.90
C GLY A 40 -5.95 3.98 -15.51
N LEU A 41 -6.30 4.74 -14.48
CA LEU A 41 -5.92 4.42 -13.09
C LEU A 41 -6.24 2.96 -12.70
N SER A 42 -5.28 2.31 -12.03
CA SER A 42 -5.46 1.01 -11.39
C SER A 42 -6.54 1.08 -10.29
N PRO A 43 -7.13 -0.06 -9.88
CA PRO A 43 -8.15 -0.07 -8.83
C PRO A 43 -7.71 0.61 -7.53
N VAL A 44 -6.46 0.38 -7.11
CA VAL A 44 -5.90 0.97 -5.88
C VAL A 44 -5.72 2.50 -6.00
N GLN A 45 -5.31 2.97 -7.19
CA GLN A 45 -5.20 4.42 -7.42
C GLN A 45 -6.59 5.09 -7.38
N LYS A 46 -7.60 4.45 -7.99
CA LYS A 46 -9.00 4.93 -7.93
C LYS A 46 -9.53 4.93 -6.51
N GLU A 47 -9.25 3.88 -5.75
CA GLU A 47 -9.61 3.76 -4.34
C GLU A 47 -9.05 4.93 -3.51
N ILE A 48 -7.75 5.22 -3.62
CA ILE A 48 -7.10 6.31 -2.87
C ILE A 48 -7.66 7.67 -3.28
N LEU A 49 -7.83 7.92 -4.58
CA LEU A 49 -8.36 9.20 -5.06
C LEU A 49 -9.81 9.43 -4.62
N ASN A 50 -10.68 8.44 -4.78
CA ASN A 50 -12.07 8.54 -4.36
C ASN A 50 -12.20 8.66 -2.84
N PHE A 51 -11.28 8.06 -2.09
CA PHE A 51 -11.24 8.18 -0.64
C PHE A 51 -10.78 9.58 -0.19
N ALA A 52 -9.81 10.18 -0.91
CA ALA A 52 -9.32 11.54 -0.67
C ALA A 52 -10.42 12.58 -0.88
N ASP A 53 -11.07 12.54 -2.05
CA ASP A 53 -12.16 13.43 -2.43
C ASP A 53 -12.96 12.78 -3.57
N SER A 54 -14.27 12.63 -3.40
CA SER A 54 -15.13 12.01 -4.42
C SER A 54 -15.17 12.81 -5.72
N THR A 55 -14.87 14.11 -5.69
CA THR A 55 -14.78 14.96 -6.88
C THR A 55 -13.58 14.63 -7.78
N PHE A 56 -12.61 13.87 -7.28
CA PHE A 56 -11.49 13.36 -8.07
C PHE A 56 -11.87 12.17 -8.96
N SER A 57 -13.10 11.66 -8.85
CA SER A 57 -13.62 10.60 -9.71
C SER A 57 -13.39 10.91 -11.21
N GLY A 58 -12.58 10.07 -11.86
CA GLY A 58 -12.27 10.21 -13.30
C GLY A 58 -11.09 11.13 -13.65
N ARG A 59 -10.42 11.75 -12.67
CA ARG A 59 -9.11 12.38 -12.89
C ARG A 59 -8.06 11.29 -13.07
N VAL A 60 -7.11 11.50 -13.98
CA VAL A 60 -6.06 10.51 -14.28
C VAL A 60 -4.67 10.93 -13.81
N ASP A 61 -4.47 12.22 -13.53
CA ASP A 61 -3.22 12.75 -13.01
C ASP A 61 -3.26 12.78 -11.48
N MET A 62 -2.88 11.66 -10.88
CA MET A 62 -2.85 11.52 -9.42
C MET A 62 -1.73 12.35 -8.80
N ASP A 63 -0.59 12.53 -9.49
CA ASP A 63 0.54 13.33 -9.00
C ASP A 63 0.19 14.81 -8.89
N ALA A 64 -0.76 15.31 -9.69
CA ALA A 64 -1.27 16.67 -9.53
C ALA A 64 -2.14 16.86 -8.27
N LEU A 65 -2.71 15.79 -7.72
CA LEU A 65 -3.71 15.83 -6.64
C LEU A 65 -3.16 15.34 -5.30
N ILE A 66 -2.26 14.37 -5.33
CA ILE A 66 -1.72 13.68 -4.17
C ILE A 66 -0.19 13.85 -4.14
N ALA A 67 0.35 14.20 -2.98
CA ALA A 67 1.77 14.04 -2.69
C ALA A 67 1.99 12.74 -1.90
N PHE A 68 3.03 12.01 -2.25
CA PHE A 68 3.33 10.70 -1.68
C PHE A 68 4.52 10.81 -0.75
N LYS A 69 4.35 10.31 0.47
CA LYS A 69 5.39 10.25 1.50
C LYS A 69 5.42 8.85 2.09
N LYS A 70 6.52 8.53 2.77
CA LYS A 70 6.61 7.40 3.69
C LYS A 70 7.11 7.85 5.05
N ILE A 71 6.79 7.08 6.08
CA ILE A 71 7.35 7.21 7.43
C ILE A 71 7.95 5.88 7.86
N ASP A 72 9.16 5.91 8.41
CA ASP A 72 9.84 4.74 8.97
C ASP A 72 9.53 4.55 10.46
N VAL A 73 10.09 3.48 11.06
CA VAL A 73 9.89 3.18 12.49
C VAL A 73 10.51 4.21 13.43
N GLN A 74 11.43 5.05 12.95
CA GLN A 74 12.02 6.16 13.70
C GLN A 74 11.17 7.43 13.61
N GLY A 75 10.12 7.43 12.78
CA GLY A 75 9.24 8.57 12.57
C GLY A 75 9.78 9.58 11.55
N ILE A 76 10.80 9.22 10.78
CA ILE A 76 11.38 10.08 9.75
C ILE A 76 10.51 9.99 8.49
N THR A 77 10.14 11.14 7.95
CA THR A 77 9.30 11.23 6.75
C THR A 77 10.12 11.55 5.51
N THR A 78 9.86 10.85 4.40
CA THR A 78 10.56 11.06 3.12
C THR A 78 9.55 11.15 1.99
N ASP A 79 9.72 12.11 1.08
CA ASP A 79 8.96 12.19 -0.17
C ASP A 79 9.33 11.02 -1.10
N ILE A 80 8.33 10.42 -1.73
CA ILE A 80 8.46 9.29 -2.63
C ILE A 80 7.61 9.50 -3.89
N ASP A 81 7.80 8.67 -4.91
CA ASP A 81 6.92 8.68 -6.08
C ASP A 81 5.62 7.89 -5.85
N MET A 82 4.65 8.08 -6.75
CA MET A 82 3.36 7.38 -6.71
C MET A 82 3.53 5.86 -6.71
N ASN A 83 4.44 5.30 -7.52
CA ASN A 83 4.55 3.85 -7.65
C ASN A 83 5.02 3.22 -6.34
N GLU A 84 6.01 3.83 -5.68
CA GLU A 84 6.47 3.41 -4.36
C GLU A 84 5.34 3.53 -3.32
N GLY A 85 4.61 4.65 -3.30
CA GLY A 85 3.49 4.84 -2.37
C GLY A 85 2.38 3.80 -2.53
N ILE A 86 2.01 3.49 -3.78
CA ILE A 86 1.02 2.45 -4.10
C ILE A 86 1.54 1.05 -3.73
N LEU A 87 2.83 0.78 -3.91
CA LEU A 87 3.44 -0.48 -3.52
C LEU A 87 3.39 -0.67 -1.99
N LEU A 88 3.80 0.35 -1.24
CA LEU A 88 3.77 0.33 0.23
C LEU A 88 2.36 0.12 0.78
N TYR A 89 1.32 0.71 0.18
CA TYR A 89 -0.07 0.46 0.59
C TYR A 89 -0.50 -0.99 0.33
N LYS A 90 -0.13 -1.56 -0.81
CA LYS A 90 -0.40 -2.98 -1.12
C LYS A 90 0.34 -3.90 -0.16
N GLU A 91 1.59 -3.58 0.19
CA GLU A 91 2.39 -4.32 1.16
C GLU A 91 1.80 -4.24 2.56
N LEU A 92 1.35 -3.06 2.99
CA LEU A 92 0.65 -2.89 4.25
C LEU A 92 -0.53 -3.87 4.36
N ILE A 93 -1.37 -3.96 3.33
CA ILE A 93 -2.52 -4.87 3.33
C ILE A 93 -2.09 -6.35 3.35
N LYS A 94 -1.08 -6.73 2.57
CA LYS A 94 -0.71 -8.14 2.35
C LYS A 94 0.23 -8.72 3.41
N SER A 95 1.18 -7.94 3.90
CA SER A 95 2.31 -8.39 4.72
C SER A 95 1.98 -8.43 6.21
N ASN A 96 2.57 -9.38 6.94
CA ASN A 96 2.41 -9.47 8.40
C ASN A 96 3.32 -8.49 9.16
N ILE A 97 4.43 -8.10 8.54
CA ILE A 97 5.40 -7.14 9.08
C ILE A 97 5.36 -5.92 8.18
N VAL A 98 5.19 -4.75 8.79
CA VAL A 98 5.14 -3.46 8.10
C VAL A 98 6.01 -2.50 8.91
N GLU A 99 7.18 -2.19 8.38
CA GLU A 99 8.16 -1.28 9.02
C GLU A 99 8.07 0.14 8.48
N VAL A 100 7.59 0.28 7.24
CA VAL A 100 7.45 1.56 6.56
C VAL A 100 5.99 1.75 6.19
N LEU A 101 5.43 2.93 6.49
CA LEU A 101 4.04 3.25 6.26
C LEU A 101 3.91 4.33 5.18
N PRO A 102 3.00 4.18 4.20
CA PRO A 102 2.73 5.21 3.22
C PRO A 102 1.88 6.35 3.83
N ILE A 103 2.06 7.55 3.31
CA ILE A 103 1.26 8.74 3.62
C ILE A 103 0.85 9.35 2.27
N PHE A 104 -0.43 9.66 2.12
CA PHE A 104 -0.97 10.31 0.92
C PHE A 104 -1.53 11.68 1.29
N GLU A 105 -0.77 12.75 1.05
CA GLU A 105 -1.21 14.12 1.29
C GLU A 105 -2.07 14.62 0.14
N VAL A 106 -3.23 15.19 0.45
CA VAL A 106 -4.10 15.82 -0.55
C VAL A 106 -3.61 17.24 -0.79
N LYS A 107 -3.07 17.50 -1.98
CA LYS A 107 -2.48 18.79 -2.34
C LYS A 107 -3.49 19.92 -2.21
N ASN A 108 -3.01 21.10 -1.81
CA ASN A 108 -3.81 22.30 -1.55
C ASN A 108 -4.84 22.17 -0.42
N THR A 109 -4.68 21.17 0.46
CA THR A 109 -5.49 21.00 1.67
C THR A 109 -4.59 20.70 2.88
N ASN A 110 -5.16 20.60 4.08
CA ASN A 110 -4.46 20.06 5.26
C ASN A 110 -4.78 18.58 5.47
N SER A 111 -5.24 17.86 4.45
CA SER A 111 -5.72 16.48 4.61
C SER A 111 -4.68 15.47 4.18
N ALA A 112 -4.56 14.37 4.93
CA ALA A 112 -3.75 13.23 4.54
C ALA A 112 -4.48 11.92 4.81
N ILE A 113 -4.29 10.94 3.92
CA ILE A 113 -4.74 9.57 4.13
C ILE A 113 -3.63 8.79 4.81
N LEU A 114 -3.97 8.19 5.95
CA LEU A 114 -3.09 7.36 6.76
C LEU A 114 -3.64 5.94 6.81
N PRO A 115 -3.07 5.00 6.04
CA PRO A 115 -3.43 3.60 6.11
C PRO A 115 -2.96 2.94 7.42
N ILE A 116 -3.81 2.16 8.04
CA ILE A 116 -3.50 1.44 9.28
C ILE A 116 -3.90 -0.02 9.16
N LYS A 117 -3.21 -0.89 9.90
CA LYS A 117 -3.47 -2.33 9.91
C LYS A 117 -3.37 -2.92 11.30
N GLY A 118 -4.21 -3.92 11.54
CA GLY A 118 -4.29 -4.71 12.75
C GLY A 118 -4.71 -6.15 12.45
N LYS A 119 -5.02 -6.87 13.52
CA LYS A 119 -5.45 -8.26 13.48
C LYS A 119 -6.79 -8.38 14.21
N GLY A 120 -7.85 -8.64 13.46
CA GLY A 120 -9.16 -9.02 13.97
C GLY A 120 -9.20 -10.47 14.44
N PHE A 121 -10.41 -11.00 14.65
CA PHE A 121 -10.60 -12.38 15.09
C PHE A 121 -10.32 -13.38 13.96
N GLY A 122 -10.95 -13.18 12.81
CA GLY A 122 -10.85 -14.04 11.63
C GLY A 122 -9.63 -13.76 10.76
N GLY A 123 -9.06 -12.55 10.80
CA GLY A 123 -7.85 -12.25 10.04
C GLY A 123 -7.35 -10.82 10.15
N ALA A 124 -6.60 -10.40 9.13
CA ALA A 124 -6.16 -9.01 9.04
C ALA A 124 -7.37 -8.08 8.87
N ILE A 125 -7.33 -6.96 9.57
CA ILE A 125 -8.21 -5.80 9.38
C ILE A 125 -7.32 -4.60 9.06
N TRP A 126 -7.80 -3.70 8.21
CA TRP A 126 -7.09 -2.47 7.89
C TRP A 126 -8.10 -1.34 7.70
N ALA A 127 -7.59 -0.10 7.72
CA ALA A 127 -8.40 1.06 7.40
C ALA A 127 -7.60 2.11 6.67
N LYS A 128 -8.29 2.90 5.85
CA LYS A 128 -7.79 4.21 5.39
C LYS A 128 -8.39 5.26 6.30
N VAL A 129 -7.57 6.18 6.82
CA VAL A 129 -8.05 7.28 7.68
C VAL A 129 -7.68 8.60 7.04
N LEU A 130 -8.66 9.41 6.64
CA LEU A 130 -8.44 10.78 6.19
C LEU A 130 -8.43 11.68 7.43
N VAL A 131 -7.31 12.34 7.69
CA VAL A 131 -7.13 13.23 8.84
C VAL A 131 -6.81 14.65 8.39
N ASP A 132 -7.30 15.64 9.11
CA ASP A 132 -6.76 17.00 9.02
C ASP A 132 -5.49 17.08 9.88
N ILE A 133 -4.35 17.29 9.24
CA ILE A 133 -3.02 17.18 9.86
C ILE A 133 -2.69 18.34 10.80
N LYS A 134 -3.45 19.45 10.75
CA LYS A 134 -3.27 20.59 11.67
C LYS A 134 -4.08 20.39 12.95
N THR A 135 -5.31 19.91 12.80
CA THR A 135 -6.26 19.76 13.92
C THR A 135 -6.25 18.36 14.54
N LEU A 136 -5.64 17.39 13.85
CA LEU A 136 -5.68 15.94 14.15
C LEU A 136 -7.08 15.33 14.12
N GLU A 137 -8.02 15.97 13.45
CA GLU A 137 -9.40 15.49 13.36
C GLU A 137 -9.55 14.42 12.28
N ILE A 138 -10.18 13.29 12.61
CA ILE A 138 -10.58 12.28 11.62
C ILE A 138 -11.74 12.84 10.79
N LYS A 139 -11.50 13.04 9.50
CA LYS A 139 -12.51 13.50 8.53
C LYS A 139 -13.28 12.35 7.90
N LYS A 140 -12.63 11.21 7.72
CA LYS A 140 -13.23 9.99 7.15
C LYS A 140 -12.42 8.77 7.57
N ILE A 141 -13.07 7.63 7.75
CA ILE A 141 -12.42 6.34 7.92
C ILE A 141 -13.19 5.29 7.11
N GLU A 142 -12.48 4.38 6.46
CA GLU A 142 -13.07 3.20 5.82
C GLU A 142 -12.29 1.96 6.22
N PHE A 143 -12.96 0.97 6.82
CA PHE A 143 -12.37 -0.31 7.21
C PHE A 143 -12.59 -1.36 6.12
N ASP A 144 -11.66 -2.32 6.09
CA ASP A 144 -11.82 -3.54 5.31
C ASP A 144 -11.07 -4.69 6.03
N HIS A 145 -11.32 -5.92 5.59
CA HIS A 145 -10.88 -7.10 6.28
C HIS A 145 -10.62 -8.27 5.33
N LYS A 146 -9.74 -9.18 5.75
CA LYS A 146 -9.42 -10.36 4.95
C LYS A 146 -10.45 -11.49 5.10
N SER A 147 -10.86 -11.77 6.33
CA SER A 147 -11.57 -13.03 6.65
C SER A 147 -12.43 -12.95 7.91
N GLU A 148 -12.89 -11.76 8.30
CA GLU A 148 -13.90 -11.65 9.35
C GLU A 148 -15.22 -12.29 8.90
N THR A 149 -15.99 -12.83 9.85
CA THR A 149 -17.24 -13.53 9.55
C THR A 149 -18.33 -12.54 9.14
N TYR A 150 -19.00 -12.82 8.01
CA TYR A 150 -20.12 -12.03 7.49
C TYR A 150 -21.25 -11.87 8.52
N GLY A 151 -21.75 -10.65 8.73
CA GLY A 151 -22.79 -10.33 9.71
C GLY A 151 -22.30 -10.26 11.16
N TYR A 152 -21.00 -10.42 11.39
CA TYR A 152 -20.35 -10.30 12.70
C TYR A 152 -19.13 -9.37 12.57
N GLY A 153 -17.91 -9.91 12.60
CA GLY A 153 -16.69 -9.10 12.50
C GLY A 153 -16.58 -8.33 11.19
N SER A 154 -17.22 -8.78 10.11
CA SER A 154 -17.22 -8.05 8.83
C SER A 154 -17.85 -6.68 8.91
N GLU A 155 -18.76 -6.46 9.87
CA GLU A 155 -19.53 -5.21 9.96
C GLU A 155 -18.67 -4.01 10.37
N VAL A 156 -17.36 -4.20 10.63
CA VAL A 156 -16.42 -3.08 10.81
C VAL A 156 -16.35 -2.18 9.56
N SER A 157 -16.63 -2.72 8.37
CA SER A 157 -16.67 -1.96 7.10
C SER A 157 -18.02 -1.29 6.83
N GLN A 158 -18.95 -1.33 7.79
CA GLN A 158 -20.22 -0.62 7.66
C GLN A 158 -20.08 0.81 8.21
N SER A 159 -20.78 1.73 7.53
CA SER A 159 -20.83 3.14 7.92
C SER A 159 -21.28 3.37 9.37
N THR A 160 -22.09 2.48 9.95
CA THR A 160 -22.53 2.56 11.35
C THR A 160 -21.38 2.39 12.35
N PHE A 161 -20.36 1.60 12.00
CA PHE A 161 -19.14 1.48 12.80
C PHE A 161 -18.15 2.61 12.47
N GLU A 162 -17.93 2.88 11.18
CA GLU A 162 -16.99 3.91 10.70
C GLU A 162 -17.32 5.33 11.19
N ASN A 163 -18.59 5.72 11.16
CA ASN A 163 -19.00 7.09 11.50
C ASN A 163 -18.78 7.43 12.98
N GLN A 164 -18.56 6.46 13.86
CA GLN A 164 -18.29 6.70 15.27
C GLN A 164 -16.90 7.30 15.53
N PHE A 165 -15.99 7.22 14.55
CA PHE A 165 -14.64 7.79 14.66
C PHE A 165 -14.55 9.23 14.12
N VAL A 166 -15.46 9.61 13.21
CA VAL A 166 -15.43 10.87 12.46
C VAL A 166 -15.68 12.07 13.39
N GLY A 167 -14.94 13.16 13.17
CA GLY A 167 -15.00 14.38 13.98
C GLY A 167 -14.17 14.32 15.27
N THR A 168 -13.60 13.16 15.60
CA THR A 168 -12.73 13.00 16.77
C THR A 168 -11.35 13.52 16.48
N LYS A 169 -10.80 14.33 17.41
CA LYS A 169 -9.39 14.71 17.40
C LYS A 169 -8.56 13.61 18.05
N ILE A 170 -7.57 13.13 17.33
CA ILE A 170 -6.72 12.02 17.78
C ILE A 170 -5.69 12.56 18.77
N ASP A 171 -5.57 11.88 19.90
CA ASP A 171 -4.45 11.99 20.82
C ASP A 171 -3.32 11.03 20.38
N LEU A 172 -2.11 11.57 20.19
CA LEU A 172 -0.95 10.82 19.70
C LEU A 172 -0.12 10.20 20.84
N ASP A 173 -0.48 10.45 22.09
CA ASP A 173 0.22 10.00 23.30
C ASP A 173 -0.60 9.00 24.12
N LYS A 174 -1.92 8.94 23.91
CA LYS A 174 -2.83 7.97 24.53
C LYS A 174 -3.92 7.50 23.57
N ASN A 175 -4.70 6.51 24.01
CA ASN A 175 -5.85 6.07 23.25
C ASN A 175 -6.87 7.22 23.17
N SER A 176 -7.47 7.41 22.00
CA SER A 176 -8.60 8.34 21.79
C SER A 176 -9.94 7.61 21.85
N PHE A 177 -9.94 6.31 21.53
CA PHE A 177 -11.14 5.49 21.43
C PHE A 177 -11.11 4.33 22.42
N THR A 178 -12.25 4.03 23.04
CA THR A 178 -12.44 2.84 23.88
C THR A 178 -13.73 2.12 23.52
N LEU A 179 -13.71 0.80 23.57
CA LEU A 179 -14.90 -0.01 23.38
C LEU A 179 -15.91 0.25 24.51
N GLN A 180 -17.13 0.67 24.18
CA GLN A 180 -18.20 0.98 25.14
C GLN A 180 -18.50 -0.20 26.08
N GLN A 181 -18.40 -1.45 25.60
CA GLN A 181 -18.60 -2.64 26.42
C GLN A 181 -17.52 -2.83 27.51
N ASN A 182 -16.44 -2.05 27.50
CA ASN A 182 -15.34 -2.10 28.48
C ASN A 182 -15.37 -0.92 29.48
N MET A 183 -16.55 -0.39 29.80
CA MET A 183 -16.78 0.77 30.70
C MET A 183 -16.19 0.67 32.11
N GLU A 184 -15.58 -0.45 32.50
CA GLU A 184 -14.79 -0.54 33.74
C GLU A 184 -13.61 0.46 33.76
N LYS A 185 -13.13 0.90 32.59
CA LYS A 185 -12.13 1.98 32.47
C LYS A 185 -12.79 3.25 31.95
N ARG A 186 -13.00 4.22 32.86
CA ARG A 186 -13.35 5.59 32.45
C ARG A 186 -12.17 6.23 31.72
N MET A 187 -12.44 6.74 30.53
CA MET A 187 -11.64 7.78 29.89
C MET A 187 -12.27 9.14 30.19
N ASP A 188 -11.46 10.10 30.66
CA ASP A 188 -11.95 11.44 30.98
C ASP A 188 -12.20 12.29 29.72
N ASP A 189 -11.49 12.02 28.61
CA ASP A 189 -11.52 12.81 27.38
C ASP A 189 -11.52 11.96 26.08
N GLY A 190 -11.81 10.66 26.19
CA GLY A 190 -11.91 9.75 25.06
C GLY A 190 -13.32 9.59 24.52
N VAL A 191 -13.41 9.05 23.31
CA VAL A 191 -14.67 8.66 22.65
C VAL A 191 -14.93 7.19 22.90
N TYR A 192 -16.13 6.86 23.36
CA TYR A 192 -16.57 5.47 23.41
C TYR A 192 -17.19 5.06 22.08
N VAL A 193 -16.79 3.88 21.61
CA VAL A 193 -17.27 3.30 20.36
C VAL A 193 -18.06 2.04 20.68
N ASP A 194 -19.28 1.97 20.18
CA ASP A 194 -20.12 0.78 20.27
C ASP A 194 -19.52 -0.34 19.43
N GLY A 195 -19.24 -1.46 20.11
CA GLY A 195 -18.84 -2.69 19.44
C GLY A 195 -19.98 -3.30 18.61
N ILE A 196 -19.59 -4.13 17.65
CA ILE A 196 -20.50 -4.91 16.83
C ILE A 196 -21.01 -6.10 17.65
N SER A 197 -22.33 -6.30 17.65
CA SER A 197 -22.97 -7.41 18.37
C SER A 197 -22.42 -8.76 17.92
N GLY A 198 -21.99 -9.60 18.88
CA GLY A 198 -21.42 -10.92 18.61
C GLY A 198 -19.98 -10.91 18.06
N ALA A 199 -19.33 -9.74 17.93
CA ALA A 199 -17.99 -9.61 17.36
C ALA A 199 -17.02 -8.80 18.24
N THR A 200 -17.12 -8.95 19.57
CA THR A 200 -16.35 -8.18 20.56
C THR A 200 -14.84 -8.16 20.30
N ILE A 201 -14.25 -9.30 19.92
CA ILE A 201 -12.80 -9.39 19.65
C ILE A 201 -12.42 -8.52 18.46
N THR A 202 -13.19 -8.58 17.37
CA THR A 202 -12.95 -7.79 16.16
C THR A 202 -13.17 -6.30 16.41
N SER A 203 -14.21 -5.92 17.16
CA SER A 203 -14.45 -4.52 17.54
C SER A 203 -13.32 -3.96 18.41
N ALA A 204 -12.88 -4.71 19.41
CA ALA A 204 -11.75 -4.31 20.24
C ALA A 204 -10.46 -4.16 19.42
N ALA A 205 -10.20 -5.10 18.51
CA ALA A 205 -9.06 -5.06 17.62
C ALA A 205 -9.09 -3.87 16.66
N ALA A 206 -10.26 -3.53 16.10
CA ALA A 206 -10.42 -2.39 15.21
C ALA A 206 -10.17 -1.07 15.94
N ILE A 207 -10.74 -0.89 17.14
CA ILE A 207 -10.51 0.30 17.98
C ILE A 207 -9.03 0.43 18.36
N GLN A 208 -8.41 -0.68 18.79
CA GLN A 208 -6.98 -0.70 19.11
C GLN A 208 -6.12 -0.38 17.87
N MET A 209 -6.50 -0.90 16.70
CA MET A 209 -5.83 -0.60 15.44
C MET A 209 -5.90 0.89 15.11
N VAL A 210 -7.04 1.56 15.31
CA VAL A 210 -7.14 3.02 15.09
C VAL A 210 -6.20 3.77 16.04
N ASN A 211 -6.28 3.50 17.35
CA ASN A 211 -5.44 4.17 18.34
C ASN A 211 -3.94 3.98 18.06
N LEU A 212 -3.48 2.73 18.04
CA LEU A 212 -2.05 2.42 17.90
C LEU A 212 -1.54 2.68 16.48
N GLY A 213 -2.38 2.46 15.47
CA GLY A 213 -2.03 2.68 14.07
C GLY A 213 -1.77 4.16 13.78
N LEU A 214 -2.61 5.06 14.28
CA LEU A 214 -2.44 6.50 14.08
C LEU A 214 -1.26 7.06 14.89
N GLN A 215 -0.98 6.51 16.07
CA GLN A 215 0.21 6.88 16.86
C GLN A 215 1.53 6.59 16.13
N LYS A 216 1.59 5.60 15.24
CA LYS A 216 2.78 5.34 14.41
C LYS A 216 3.12 6.50 13.48
N TYR A 217 2.14 7.36 13.16
CA TYR A 217 2.33 8.55 12.35
C TYR A 217 2.71 9.79 13.17
N LYS A 218 2.97 9.66 14.47
CA LYS A 218 3.29 10.81 15.35
C LYS A 218 4.45 11.67 14.83
N GLY A 219 5.50 11.03 14.32
CA GLY A 219 6.64 11.73 13.71
C GLY A 219 6.22 12.65 12.55
N TYR A 220 5.25 12.24 11.75
CA TYR A 220 4.68 13.06 10.68
C TYR A 220 3.72 14.14 11.23
N LEU A 221 2.75 13.74 12.06
CA LEU A 221 1.64 14.59 12.50
C LEU A 221 2.03 15.71 13.47
N VAL A 222 3.17 15.61 14.16
CA VAL A 222 3.66 16.65 15.07
C VAL A 222 4.41 17.76 14.31
N HIS A 223 5.14 17.44 13.24
CA HIS A 223 5.94 18.41 12.51
C HIS A 223 5.13 19.30 11.56
N THR A 224 3.90 18.91 11.24
CA THR A 224 3.03 19.64 10.28
C THR A 224 2.11 20.67 10.96
N ARG A 225 2.40 21.05 12.22
CA ARG A 225 1.67 22.07 12.98
C ARG A 225 2.19 23.49 12.75
#